data_AF-A0A1Q3NB10-F1
#
_entry.id   AF-A0A1Q3NB10-F1
#
_cell.length_a   1.000
_cell.length_b   1.000
_cell.length_c   1.000
_cell.angle_alpha   90.00
_cell.angle_beta   90.00
_cell.angle_gamma   90.00
#
_symmetry.space_group_name_H-M   'P 1'
#
loop_
_entity.id
_entity.type
_entity.pdbx_description
1 polymer ?
#
loop_
_entity_poly.entity_id
_entity_poly.type
_entity_poly.pdbx_seq_one_letter_code
_entity_poly.pdbx_strand_id
1 'polypeptide(L)'
;MRNFDIFTSLYGPHTSRLVQGFDFVNSGGCSIGVIKGKYCQLNAIVAESATEEDQWRIVNLKGSINNIAAFDSIAVLGAVDNDHASALAQLQFGRMFDAIEDDVIESNTNGLLRHLATPQFHKHKQLIHRAHLVALQDIPCAVLPSWDGIELTTHEAKTANLLLDMQLHDDNTELLSSFDGISNLLRSIGAEHPDFDSIIVKYQYFDKLIAMLHTAIKIASKGGVEVISVDQSKPFQHKKMLNVAVSYDFEDGQTITIVFHHPDRSVKRIVAQDILLSWKILMNKRDITSVIQPKQAENIALPVLAGRLVKLINQNSLRFKRTQKKKAGNELVWAVAKQRIANKRNQRKALVSQIQDLLNQIERLNIQKEVKNPNNSAIGSAMFSADNHANSNVNSDDTDYLNKVIKGDVDFSKADDVEAQLESISERLTSETNDLFEKAVSAYSMYQIKKAETVN
;
A
#
# COMPACT_ATOMS: atom_id res chain seq x y z
N MET A 1 2.15 2.64 -3.29
CA MET A 1 1.65 2.00 -4.53
C MET A 1 1.84 0.51 -4.35
N ARG A 2 0.81 -0.31 -4.57
CA ARG A 2 0.96 -1.76 -4.49
C ARG A 2 1.64 -2.28 -5.75
N ASN A 3 2.34 -3.39 -5.64
CA ASN A 3 3.01 -4.04 -6.77
C ASN A 3 2.05 -4.38 -7.92
N PHE A 4 0.81 -4.78 -7.64
CA PHE A 4 -0.21 -5.06 -8.66
C PHE A 4 -0.69 -3.83 -9.44
N ASP A 5 -0.58 -2.63 -8.88
CA ASP A 5 -1.18 -1.42 -9.45
C ASP A 5 -0.54 -1.04 -10.80
N ILE A 6 0.66 -1.57 -11.12
CA ILE A 6 1.38 -1.29 -12.36
C ILE A 6 1.11 -2.33 -13.47
N PHE A 7 0.41 -3.42 -13.15
CA PHE A 7 0.11 -4.51 -14.06
C PHE A 7 -1.23 -4.29 -14.75
N THR A 8 -1.23 -4.34 -16.08
CA THR A 8 -2.44 -4.39 -16.89
C THR A 8 -2.64 -5.81 -17.40
N SER A 9 -3.63 -6.52 -16.84
CA SER A 9 -3.97 -7.87 -17.29
C SER A 9 -4.56 -7.84 -18.71
N LEU A 10 -4.06 -8.71 -19.57
CA LEU A 10 -4.61 -8.96 -20.90
C LEU A 10 -5.35 -10.30 -20.95
N TYR A 11 -4.88 -11.26 -20.17
CA TYR A 11 -5.43 -12.62 -20.07
C TYR A 11 -5.39 -13.06 -18.61
N GLY A 12 -6.52 -13.51 -18.09
CA GLY A 12 -6.62 -14.04 -16.73
C GLY A 12 -5.98 -15.43 -16.58
N PRO A 13 -5.98 -15.98 -15.36
CA PRO A 13 -5.56 -17.35 -15.11
C PRO A 13 -6.43 -18.35 -15.87
N HIS A 14 -5.83 -19.49 -16.22
CA HIS A 14 -6.45 -20.63 -16.89
C HIS A 14 -7.10 -20.29 -18.23
N THR A 15 -6.64 -19.22 -18.89
CA THR A 15 -7.12 -18.81 -20.20
C THR A 15 -6.19 -19.32 -21.30
N SER A 16 -6.77 -19.81 -22.39
CA SER A 16 -6.02 -20.15 -23.60
C SER A 16 -6.01 -18.94 -24.52
N ARG A 17 -4.82 -18.57 -25.01
CA ARG A 17 -4.66 -17.47 -25.97
C ARG A 17 -3.93 -17.95 -27.21
N LEU A 18 -4.28 -17.34 -28.33
CA LEU A 18 -3.53 -17.51 -29.57
C LEU A 18 -2.24 -16.70 -29.48
N VAL A 19 -1.12 -17.35 -29.77
CA VAL A 19 0.20 -16.71 -29.81
C VAL A 19 0.75 -16.92 -31.21
N GLN A 20 1.30 -15.88 -31.82
CA GLN A 20 1.85 -15.97 -33.17
C GLN A 20 2.92 -17.09 -33.24
N GLY A 21 2.73 -18.04 -34.15
CA GLY A 21 3.61 -19.21 -34.29
C GLY A 21 3.19 -20.45 -33.48
N PHE A 22 2.07 -20.41 -32.75
CA PHE A 22 1.57 -21.52 -31.93
C PHE A 22 0.06 -21.68 -32.04
N ASP A 23 -0.45 -22.90 -31.89
CA ASP A 23 -1.89 -23.19 -31.92
C ASP A 23 -2.60 -22.51 -30.73
N PHE A 24 -2.18 -22.81 -29.48
CA PHE A 24 -2.66 -22.14 -28.27
C PHE A 24 -1.61 -22.21 -27.14
N VAL A 25 -1.53 -21.18 -26.31
CA VAL A 25 -0.75 -21.17 -25.06
C VAL A 25 -1.70 -20.91 -23.90
N ASN A 26 -1.70 -21.82 -22.91
CA ASN A 26 -2.49 -21.67 -21.69
C ASN A 26 -1.71 -20.83 -20.66
N SER A 27 -2.39 -19.89 -20.00
CA SER A 27 -1.79 -19.05 -18.97
C SER A 27 -1.50 -19.77 -17.66
N GLY A 28 -2.03 -20.98 -17.45
CA GLY A 28 -1.89 -21.72 -16.19
C GLY A 28 -2.47 -20.94 -15.02
N GLY A 29 -1.94 -21.12 -13.81
CA GLY A 29 -2.31 -20.32 -12.63
C GLY A 29 -1.71 -18.90 -12.65
N CYS A 30 -1.58 -18.27 -13.82
CA CYS A 30 -0.99 -16.93 -13.96
C CYS A 30 -1.87 -16.02 -14.81
N SER A 31 -1.92 -14.74 -14.45
CA SER A 31 -2.39 -13.70 -15.35
C SER A 31 -1.25 -13.24 -16.25
N ILE A 32 -1.54 -13.04 -17.54
CA ILE A 32 -0.57 -12.55 -18.53
C ILE A 32 -1.00 -11.17 -18.98
N GLY A 33 -0.05 -10.25 -19.02
CA GLY A 33 -0.35 -8.87 -19.33
C GLY A 33 0.90 -8.06 -19.57
N VAL A 34 0.84 -6.78 -19.24
CA VAL A 34 1.92 -5.84 -19.50
C VAL A 34 2.07 -4.85 -18.36
N ILE A 35 3.29 -4.32 -18.21
CA ILE A 35 3.60 -3.14 -17.40
C ILE A 35 3.94 -2.02 -18.36
N LYS A 36 3.19 -0.92 -18.30
CA LYS A 36 3.42 0.26 -19.14
C LYS A 36 4.18 1.31 -18.35
N GLY A 37 5.39 1.64 -18.80
CA GLY A 37 6.07 2.86 -18.38
C GLY A 37 5.96 3.95 -19.43
N LYS A 38 6.63 5.08 -19.15
CA LYS A 38 6.55 6.29 -20.00
C LYS A 38 7.21 6.11 -21.36
N TYR A 39 8.31 5.34 -21.44
CA TYR A 39 9.09 5.17 -22.67
C TYR A 39 9.11 3.73 -23.20
N CYS A 40 8.71 2.76 -22.38
CA CYS A 40 8.75 1.35 -22.74
C CYS A 40 7.61 0.58 -22.06
N GLN A 41 7.17 -0.51 -22.71
CA GLN A 41 6.23 -1.48 -22.18
C GLN A 41 6.93 -2.83 -22.05
N LEU A 42 6.68 -3.51 -20.94
CA LEU A 42 7.23 -4.81 -20.59
C LEU A 42 6.14 -5.86 -20.59
N ASN A 43 6.40 -7.03 -21.18
CA ASN A 43 5.55 -8.20 -20.99
C ASN A 43 5.60 -8.63 -19.52
N ALA A 44 4.47 -9.05 -18.97
CA ALA A 44 4.38 -9.35 -17.56
C ALA A 44 3.52 -10.58 -17.25
N ILE A 45 3.91 -11.28 -16.18
CA ILE A 45 3.24 -12.47 -15.62
C ILE A 45 2.99 -12.19 -14.14
N VAL A 46 1.78 -12.45 -13.68
CA VAL A 46 1.43 -12.40 -12.26
C VAL A 46 0.88 -13.76 -11.86
N ALA A 47 1.59 -14.46 -10.99
CA ALA A 47 1.12 -15.73 -10.43
C ALA A 47 -0.09 -15.51 -9.51
N GLU A 48 -1.02 -16.47 -9.45
CA GLU A 48 -2.16 -16.42 -8.52
C GLU A 48 -1.75 -16.38 -7.04
N SER A 49 -0.56 -16.90 -6.74
CA SER A 49 0.03 -16.85 -5.39
C SER A 49 0.69 -15.51 -5.04
N ALA A 50 0.71 -14.54 -5.95
CA ALA A 50 1.33 -13.26 -5.71
C ALA A 50 0.66 -12.53 -4.53
N THR A 51 1.48 -11.87 -3.72
CA THR A 51 1.11 -11.07 -2.55
C THR A 51 1.59 -9.62 -2.71
N GLU A 52 1.09 -8.70 -1.88
CA GLU A 52 1.50 -7.29 -1.94
C GLU A 52 2.97 -7.06 -1.56
N GLU A 53 3.60 -8.04 -0.91
CA GLU A 53 5.00 -7.99 -0.47
C GLU A 53 5.99 -8.50 -1.54
N ASP A 54 5.49 -9.20 -2.56
CA ASP A 54 6.35 -9.78 -3.60
C ASP A 54 7.04 -8.69 -4.43
N GLN A 55 8.31 -8.94 -4.74
CA GLN A 55 9.09 -8.14 -5.66
C GLN A 55 8.94 -8.65 -7.09
N TRP A 56 9.10 -7.75 -8.06
CA TRP A 56 9.15 -8.14 -9.47
C TRP A 56 10.47 -8.81 -9.78
N ARG A 57 10.43 -9.93 -10.49
CA ARG A 57 11.60 -10.58 -11.10
C ARG A 57 11.60 -10.33 -12.60
N ILE A 58 12.58 -9.59 -13.09
CA ILE A 58 12.77 -9.32 -14.51
C ILE A 58 13.63 -10.44 -15.09
N VAL A 59 13.00 -11.31 -15.88
CA VAL A 59 13.66 -12.41 -16.58
C VAL A 59 14.08 -11.92 -17.96
N ASN A 60 15.38 -11.86 -18.20
CA ASN A 60 15.96 -11.60 -19.50
C ASN A 60 16.08 -12.90 -20.28
N LEU A 61 15.50 -12.92 -21.48
CA LEU A 61 15.53 -14.06 -22.39
C LEU A 61 16.33 -13.71 -23.65
N LYS A 62 17.18 -14.63 -24.11
CA LYS A 62 17.94 -14.54 -25.38
C LYS A 62 17.72 -15.79 -26.22
N GLY A 63 17.59 -15.61 -27.52
CA GLY A 63 17.45 -16.70 -28.48
C GLY A 63 17.58 -16.21 -29.91
N SER A 64 16.85 -16.83 -30.83
CA SER A 64 16.85 -16.44 -32.23
C SER A 64 15.54 -16.73 -32.94
N ILE A 65 15.19 -15.91 -33.94
CA ILE A 65 14.11 -16.17 -34.90
C ILE A 65 14.77 -16.28 -36.27
N ASN A 66 14.66 -17.44 -36.94
CA ASN A 66 15.25 -17.65 -38.27
C ASN A 66 16.75 -17.30 -38.32
N ASN A 67 17.53 -17.70 -37.31
CA ASN A 67 18.96 -17.37 -37.12
C ASN A 67 19.27 -15.89 -36.90
N ILE A 68 18.26 -15.04 -36.66
CA ILE A 68 18.44 -13.64 -36.27
C ILE A 68 18.32 -13.55 -34.75
N ALA A 69 19.33 -12.99 -34.09
CA ALA A 69 19.32 -12.83 -32.63
C ALA A 69 18.06 -12.08 -32.17
N ALA A 70 17.40 -12.64 -31.16
CA ALA A 70 16.19 -12.10 -30.56
C ALA A 70 16.32 -12.14 -29.03
N PHE A 71 15.67 -11.18 -28.37
CA PHE A 71 15.66 -11.09 -26.92
C PHE A 71 14.40 -10.37 -26.45
N ASP A 72 14.04 -10.65 -25.21
CA ASP A 72 12.95 -9.96 -24.50
C ASP A 72 13.24 -9.92 -23.00
N SER A 73 12.68 -8.95 -22.30
CA SER A 73 12.67 -8.89 -20.84
C SER A 73 11.23 -9.06 -20.38
N ILE A 74 10.98 -9.95 -19.42
CA ILE A 74 9.64 -10.27 -18.92
C ILE A 74 9.60 -10.04 -17.41
N ALA A 75 8.63 -9.26 -16.94
CA ALA A 75 8.41 -9.04 -15.52
C ALA A 75 7.53 -10.15 -14.92
N VAL A 76 7.98 -10.79 -13.85
CA VAL A 76 7.25 -11.87 -13.18
C VAL A 76 7.02 -11.50 -11.72
N LEU A 77 5.77 -11.54 -11.25
CA LEU A 77 5.39 -11.31 -9.86
C LEU A 77 4.83 -12.58 -9.23
N GLY A 78 5.15 -12.83 -7.96
CA GLY A 78 4.67 -13.99 -7.20
C GLY A 78 5.38 -15.31 -7.52
N ALA A 79 6.50 -15.27 -8.24
CA ALA A 79 7.39 -16.42 -8.36
C ALA A 79 8.03 -16.73 -7.00
N VAL A 80 8.27 -18.02 -6.73
CA VAL A 80 8.84 -18.47 -5.45
C VAL A 80 10.35 -18.21 -5.39
N ASP A 81 11.03 -18.35 -6.52
CA ASP A 81 12.45 -18.10 -6.71
C ASP A 81 12.75 -17.72 -8.18
N ASN A 82 14.04 -17.56 -8.51
CA ASN A 82 14.48 -17.17 -9.85
C ASN A 82 14.25 -18.28 -10.89
N ASP A 83 14.35 -19.55 -10.50
CA ASP A 83 14.14 -20.70 -11.40
C ASP A 83 12.66 -20.80 -11.79
N HIS A 84 11.76 -20.62 -10.82
CA HIS A 84 10.33 -20.56 -11.06
C HIS A 84 9.96 -19.36 -11.95
N ALA A 85 10.54 -18.18 -11.71
CA ALA A 85 10.31 -17.02 -12.57
C ALA A 85 10.76 -17.29 -14.02
N SER A 86 11.93 -17.90 -14.19
CA SER A 86 12.47 -18.27 -15.49
C SER A 86 11.60 -19.28 -16.21
N ALA A 87 11.13 -20.32 -15.51
CA ALA A 87 10.25 -21.33 -16.06
C ALA A 87 8.92 -20.72 -16.55
N LEU A 88 8.33 -19.80 -15.78
CA LEU A 88 7.11 -19.09 -16.19
C LEU A 88 7.34 -18.22 -17.44
N ALA A 89 8.43 -17.44 -17.46
CA ALA A 89 8.77 -16.60 -18.60
C ALA A 89 9.06 -17.43 -19.86
N GLN A 90 9.82 -18.52 -19.74
CA GLN A 90 10.12 -19.42 -20.85
C GLN A 90 8.86 -20.10 -21.40
N LEU A 91 7.97 -20.57 -20.51
CA LEU A 91 6.71 -21.21 -20.90
C LEU A 91 5.81 -20.26 -21.70
N GLN A 92 5.72 -18.99 -21.27
CA GLN A 92 4.77 -18.02 -21.82
C GLN A 92 5.33 -17.22 -23.00
N PHE A 93 6.64 -16.98 -23.04
CA PHE A 93 7.29 -16.09 -24.03
C PHE A 93 8.52 -16.71 -24.70
N GLY A 94 9.28 -17.57 -24.01
CA GLY A 94 10.57 -18.06 -24.51
C GLY A 94 10.47 -18.90 -25.79
N ARG A 95 9.39 -19.67 -25.96
CA ARG A 95 9.17 -20.47 -27.18
C ARG A 95 9.08 -19.63 -28.46
N MET A 96 8.74 -18.34 -28.37
CA MET A 96 8.55 -17.48 -29.55
C MET A 96 9.84 -17.22 -30.35
N PHE A 97 11.00 -17.47 -29.75
CA PHE A 97 12.31 -17.25 -30.38
C PHE A 97 13.38 -18.20 -29.84
N ASP A 98 13.01 -19.45 -29.52
CA ASP A 98 13.91 -20.47 -28.98
C ASP A 98 14.80 -19.95 -27.82
N ALA A 99 14.16 -19.21 -26.92
CA ALA A 99 14.86 -18.44 -25.92
C ALA A 99 15.31 -19.27 -24.71
N ILE A 100 16.48 -18.94 -24.20
CA ILE A 100 16.99 -19.36 -22.89
C ILE A 100 17.10 -18.16 -21.96
N GLU A 101 17.12 -18.41 -20.65
CA GLU A 101 17.36 -17.37 -19.66
C GLU A 101 18.82 -16.89 -19.72
N ASP A 102 18.98 -15.56 -19.61
CA ASP A 102 20.27 -14.87 -19.57
C ASP A 102 20.55 -14.25 -18.20
N ASP A 103 19.52 -13.67 -17.57
CA ASP A 103 19.60 -13.13 -16.21
C ASP A 103 18.20 -13.04 -15.57
N VAL A 104 18.12 -13.13 -14.24
CA VAL A 104 16.92 -12.83 -13.44
C VAL A 104 17.23 -11.76 -12.40
N ILE A 105 16.60 -10.60 -12.55
CA ILE A 105 16.88 -9.41 -11.74
C ILE A 105 15.68 -9.10 -10.86
N GLU A 106 15.86 -9.11 -9.54
CA GLU A 106 14.83 -8.65 -8.61
C GLU A 106 14.77 -7.11 -8.59
N SER A 107 13.55 -6.56 -8.57
CA SER A 107 13.28 -5.14 -8.51
C SER A 107 12.00 -4.86 -7.74
N ASN A 108 12.04 -3.80 -6.93
CA ASN A 108 10.82 -3.20 -6.41
C ASN A 108 10.04 -2.47 -7.51
N THR A 109 8.75 -2.27 -7.24
CA THR A 109 7.78 -1.64 -8.16
C THR A 109 8.28 -0.28 -8.64
N ASN A 110 8.84 0.53 -7.74
CA ASN A 110 9.25 1.89 -8.07
C ASN A 110 10.54 1.91 -8.89
N GLY A 111 11.53 1.07 -8.56
CA GLY A 111 12.75 0.91 -9.35
C GLY A 111 12.46 0.47 -10.78
N LEU A 112 11.51 -0.46 -10.97
CA LEU A 112 11.06 -0.88 -12.30
C LEU A 112 10.37 0.26 -13.05
N LEU A 113 9.43 0.96 -12.42
CA LEU A 113 8.76 2.10 -13.04
C LEU A 113 9.75 3.22 -13.41
N ARG A 114 10.70 3.54 -12.54
CA ARG A 114 11.78 4.51 -12.82
C ARG A 114 12.59 4.07 -14.03
N HIS A 115 12.96 2.80 -14.12
CA HIS A 115 13.66 2.27 -15.29
C HIS A 115 12.84 2.48 -16.57
N LEU A 116 11.56 2.09 -16.57
CA LEU A 116 10.67 2.25 -17.72
C LEU A 116 10.32 3.71 -18.05
N ALA A 117 10.49 4.60 -17.08
CA ALA A 117 10.31 6.05 -17.22
C ALA A 117 11.60 6.80 -17.55
N THR A 118 12.72 6.10 -17.76
CA THR A 118 14.02 6.73 -18.02
C THR A 118 14.41 6.61 -19.49
N PRO A 119 14.39 7.70 -20.29
CA PRO A 119 14.49 7.62 -21.74
C PRO A 119 15.84 7.09 -22.23
N GLN A 120 16.93 7.34 -21.51
CA GLN A 120 18.26 6.87 -21.92
C GLN A 120 18.40 5.35 -21.97
N PHE A 121 17.63 4.60 -21.16
CA PHE A 121 17.67 3.14 -21.17
C PHE A 121 16.92 2.53 -22.36
N HIS A 122 16.06 3.31 -23.02
CA HIS A 122 15.16 2.84 -24.08
C HIS A 122 15.48 3.47 -25.45
N LYS A 123 16.66 4.11 -25.60
CA LYS A 123 17.12 4.65 -26.89
C LYS A 123 17.35 3.55 -27.95
N HIS A 124 17.73 2.37 -27.48
CA HIS A 124 18.00 1.19 -28.33
C HIS A 124 17.23 0.02 -27.75
N LYS A 125 16.76 -0.90 -28.61
CA LYS A 125 16.20 -2.17 -28.16
C LYS A 125 17.34 -2.97 -27.53
N GLN A 126 17.24 -3.26 -26.24
CA GLN A 126 18.22 -4.03 -25.47
C GLN A 126 17.55 -4.67 -24.26
N LEU A 127 18.21 -5.65 -23.65
CA LEU A 127 17.76 -6.24 -22.39
C LEU A 127 17.90 -5.25 -21.24
N ILE A 128 17.11 -5.45 -20.20
CA ILE A 128 17.24 -4.65 -18.98
C ILE A 128 18.49 -5.10 -18.23
N HIS A 129 19.43 -4.17 -18.06
CA HIS A 129 20.67 -4.44 -17.33
C HIS A 129 20.46 -4.39 -15.82
N ARG A 130 20.99 -5.40 -15.11
CA ARG A 130 21.00 -5.50 -13.64
C ARG A 130 21.49 -4.21 -12.98
N ALA A 131 22.61 -3.67 -13.45
CA ALA A 131 23.20 -2.46 -12.88
C ALA A 131 22.23 -1.26 -12.92
N HIS A 132 21.41 -1.14 -13.97
CA HIS A 132 20.44 -0.06 -14.08
C HIS A 132 19.30 -0.23 -13.07
N LEU A 133 18.73 -1.43 -12.95
CA LEU A 133 17.66 -1.67 -11.99
C LEU A 133 18.14 -1.49 -10.54
N VAL A 134 19.29 -2.06 -10.20
CA VAL A 134 19.88 -1.93 -8.85
C VAL A 134 20.11 -0.47 -8.49
N ALA A 135 20.65 0.33 -9.43
CA ALA A 135 20.91 1.75 -9.19
C ALA A 135 19.65 2.62 -9.06
N LEU A 136 18.47 2.11 -9.42
CA LEU A 136 17.19 2.81 -9.33
C LEU A 136 16.33 2.33 -8.16
N GLN A 137 16.76 1.28 -7.46
CA GLN A 137 16.12 0.86 -6.20
C GLN A 137 16.41 1.92 -5.14
N ASP A 138 15.38 2.28 -4.37
CA ASP A 138 15.50 3.05 -3.13
C ASP A 138 16.32 4.35 -3.22
N ILE A 139 16.34 4.99 -4.39
CA ILE A 139 17.06 6.26 -4.56
C ILE A 139 16.40 7.37 -3.75
N PRO A 140 17.18 8.25 -3.11
CA PRO A 140 16.63 9.35 -2.33
C PRO A 140 16.07 10.48 -3.20
N CYS A 141 16.53 10.61 -4.45
CA CYS A 141 16.20 11.66 -5.41
C CYS A 141 16.71 11.24 -6.81
N ALA A 142 16.08 11.74 -7.88
CA ALA A 142 16.55 11.51 -9.25
C ALA A 142 17.85 12.25 -9.56
N VAL A 143 18.00 13.48 -9.06
CA VAL A 143 19.23 14.27 -9.22
C VAL A 143 20.02 14.22 -7.92
N LEU A 144 21.21 13.63 -7.96
CA LEU A 144 22.03 13.50 -6.76
C LEU A 144 22.46 14.91 -6.26
N PRO A 145 22.13 15.31 -5.02
CA PRO A 145 22.28 16.68 -4.59
C PRO A 145 23.77 17.05 -4.47
N SER A 146 24.06 18.32 -4.71
CA SER A 146 25.37 18.92 -4.46
C SER A 146 25.18 20.21 -3.71
N TRP A 147 26.09 20.45 -2.76
CA TRP A 147 26.05 21.56 -1.83
C TRP A 147 27.40 22.25 -1.78
N ASP A 148 27.40 23.58 -1.74
CA ASP A 148 28.54 24.42 -1.40
C ASP A 148 28.27 25.07 -0.03
N GLY A 149 29.00 24.63 0.99
CA GLY A 149 28.65 24.93 2.38
C GLY A 149 27.20 24.53 2.67
N ILE A 150 26.35 25.49 3.05
CA ILE A 150 24.92 25.27 3.31
C ILE A 150 24.04 25.50 2.08
N GLU A 151 24.59 25.98 0.96
CA GLU A 151 23.83 26.33 -0.24
C GLU A 151 23.75 25.17 -1.21
N LEU A 152 22.55 24.91 -1.72
CA LEU A 152 22.33 23.87 -2.72
C LEU A 152 22.80 24.39 -4.08
N THR A 153 23.62 23.64 -4.81
CA THR A 153 24.07 24.01 -6.16
C THR A 153 23.30 23.28 -7.26
N THR A 154 22.65 22.17 -6.90
CA THR A 154 21.74 21.41 -7.77
C THR A 154 20.29 21.89 -7.62
N HIS A 155 19.35 21.31 -8.36
CA HIS A 155 17.92 21.61 -8.25
C HIS A 155 17.59 23.11 -8.37
N GLU A 156 18.30 23.82 -9.26
CA GLU A 156 18.19 25.27 -9.43
C GLU A 156 18.50 26.07 -8.15
N ALA A 157 19.35 25.53 -7.27
CA ALA A 157 19.67 26.09 -5.95
C ALA A 157 18.46 26.26 -5.01
N LYS A 158 17.36 25.53 -5.26
CA LYS A 158 16.14 25.62 -4.45
C LYS A 158 15.92 24.34 -3.65
N THR A 159 15.97 24.46 -2.33
CA THR A 159 15.62 23.36 -1.40
C THR A 159 14.20 22.84 -1.64
N ALA A 160 13.27 23.69 -2.09
CA ALA A 160 11.91 23.28 -2.46
C ALA A 160 11.89 22.24 -3.60
N ASN A 161 12.74 22.43 -4.61
CA ASN A 161 12.85 21.51 -5.74
C ASN A 161 13.50 20.19 -5.31
N LEU A 162 14.50 20.24 -4.43
CA LEU A 162 15.07 19.04 -3.81
C LEU A 162 14.03 18.26 -3.00
N LEU A 163 13.23 18.93 -2.17
CA LEU A 163 12.16 18.28 -1.39
C LEU A 163 11.09 17.65 -2.29
N LEU A 164 10.76 18.30 -3.42
CA LEU A 164 9.87 17.74 -4.41
C LEU A 164 10.47 16.48 -5.04
N ASP A 165 11.74 16.51 -5.44
CA ASP A 165 12.43 15.33 -6.00
C ASP A 165 12.45 14.19 -4.98
N MET A 166 12.83 14.48 -3.72
CA MET A 166 12.81 13.50 -2.63
C MET A 166 11.41 12.90 -2.43
N GLN A 167 10.36 13.73 -2.47
CA GLN A 167 8.98 13.27 -2.35
C GLN A 167 8.57 12.34 -3.50
N LEU A 168 8.98 12.64 -4.73
CA LEU A 168 8.67 11.79 -5.89
C LEU A 168 9.37 10.42 -5.81
N HIS A 169 10.42 10.33 -5.00
CA HIS A 169 11.18 9.11 -4.77
C HIS A 169 10.95 8.51 -3.36
N ASP A 170 10.03 9.09 -2.58
CA ASP A 170 9.66 8.63 -1.24
C ASP A 170 8.58 7.55 -1.31
N ASP A 171 8.99 6.39 -1.79
CA ASP A 171 8.15 5.23 -2.09
C ASP A 171 7.25 4.80 -0.91
N ASN A 172 7.73 5.01 0.31
CA ASN A 172 7.08 4.60 1.56
C ASN A 172 6.46 5.79 2.32
N THR A 173 6.47 7.00 1.75
CA THR A 173 5.96 8.23 2.39
C THR A 173 6.63 8.53 3.75
N GLU A 174 7.88 8.10 3.91
CA GLU A 174 8.65 8.18 5.15
C GLU A 174 9.07 9.61 5.50
N LEU A 175 9.19 10.49 4.50
CA LEU A 175 9.51 11.89 4.68
C LEU A 175 8.41 12.65 5.42
N LEU A 176 7.16 12.17 5.32
CA LEU A 176 6.00 12.76 5.98
C LEU A 176 5.50 11.94 7.17
N SER A 177 6.05 10.77 7.41
CA SER A 177 5.64 9.91 8.52
C SER A 177 6.15 10.49 9.83
N SER A 178 5.34 10.52 10.89
CA SER A 178 5.86 10.91 12.20
C SER A 178 6.88 9.87 12.67
N PHE A 179 7.95 10.35 13.29
CA PHE A 179 8.89 9.46 13.97
C PHE A 179 8.24 8.89 15.22
N ASP A 180 8.35 7.58 15.41
CA ASP A 180 7.74 6.83 16.51
C ASP A 180 8.76 6.50 17.61
N GLY A 181 9.87 7.24 17.65
CA GLY A 181 10.89 7.17 18.67
C GLY A 181 12.02 6.19 18.34
N ILE A 182 13.16 6.40 19.01
CA ILE A 182 14.37 5.61 18.81
C ILE A 182 14.07 4.12 18.95
N SER A 183 13.32 3.69 19.96
CA SER A 183 12.99 2.26 20.18
C SER A 183 12.32 1.58 18.98
N ASN A 184 11.43 2.28 18.27
CA ASN A 184 10.77 1.74 17.08
C ASN A 184 11.68 1.81 15.87
N LEU A 185 12.48 2.87 15.74
CA LEU A 185 13.55 2.94 14.77
C LEU A 185 14.54 1.77 14.91
N LEU A 186 14.93 1.41 16.14
CA LEU A 186 15.82 0.27 16.38
C LEU A 186 15.27 -1.04 15.80
N ARG A 187 13.94 -1.16 15.75
CA ARG A 187 13.25 -2.31 15.15
C ARG A 187 13.18 -2.21 13.63
N SER A 188 13.07 -1.01 13.07
CA SER A 188 12.89 -0.77 11.63
C SER A 188 14.18 -0.58 10.84
N ILE A 189 15.31 -0.28 11.49
CA ILE A 189 16.60 -0.20 10.80
C ILE A 189 16.90 -1.58 10.19
N GLY A 190 16.93 -1.64 8.86
CA GLY A 190 17.41 -2.75 8.07
C GLY A 190 17.95 -2.18 6.76
N ALA A 191 19.28 -2.00 6.66
CA ALA A 191 19.93 -1.67 5.41
C ALA A 191 21.34 -2.29 5.36
N GLU A 192 21.74 -2.75 4.19
CA GLU A 192 23.05 -3.31 3.85
C GLU A 192 23.55 -2.55 2.64
N HIS A 193 24.40 -1.54 2.82
CA HIS A 193 25.25 -0.95 1.78
C HIS A 193 26.43 -0.27 2.49
N PRO A 194 27.67 -0.74 2.35
CA PRO A 194 28.85 0.00 2.74
C PRO A 194 29.20 0.97 1.61
N ASP A 195 29.35 2.26 1.95
CA ASP A 195 30.18 3.31 1.31
C ASP A 195 29.47 4.67 1.35
N PHE A 196 29.59 5.37 2.49
CA PHE A 196 29.13 6.76 2.66
C PHE A 196 30.09 7.58 3.55
N ASP A 197 30.20 8.88 3.27
CA ASP A 197 31.07 9.84 3.96
C ASP A 197 30.58 10.16 5.39
N SER A 198 31.17 9.49 6.38
CA SER A 198 30.69 9.47 7.78
C SER A 198 31.23 10.60 8.68
N ILE A 199 30.44 11.04 9.67
CA ILE A 199 30.94 11.72 10.88
C ILE A 199 31.74 10.71 11.69
N ILE A 200 33.02 11.02 11.95
CA ILE A 200 33.95 10.16 12.68
C ILE A 200 34.20 10.74 14.07
N VAL A 201 34.02 9.95 15.12
CA VAL A 201 34.20 10.42 16.50
C VAL A 201 34.66 9.31 17.43
N LYS A 202 35.61 9.63 18.33
CA LYS A 202 35.96 8.70 19.42
C LYS A 202 34.86 8.72 20.47
N TYR A 203 34.50 7.55 20.99
CA TYR A 203 33.36 7.43 21.90
C TYR A 203 33.47 8.32 23.15
N GLN A 204 34.66 8.50 23.70
CA GLN A 204 34.90 9.43 24.83
C GLN A 204 34.56 10.90 24.53
N TYR A 205 34.52 11.31 23.25
CA TYR A 205 34.15 12.66 22.81
C TYR A 205 32.75 12.71 22.20
N PHE A 206 32.00 11.61 22.25
CA PHE A 206 30.69 11.49 21.60
C PHE A 206 29.68 12.48 22.18
N ASP A 207 29.54 12.56 23.50
CA ASP A 207 28.61 13.49 24.15
C ASP A 207 28.98 14.96 23.85
N LYS A 208 30.28 15.27 23.78
CA LYS A 208 30.76 16.60 23.38
C LYS A 208 30.37 16.92 21.92
N LEU A 209 30.51 15.95 21.02
CA LEU A 209 30.09 16.12 19.62
C LEU A 209 28.57 16.34 19.52
N ILE A 210 27.76 15.57 20.26
CA ILE A 210 26.31 15.75 20.30
C ILE A 210 25.95 17.14 20.81
N ALA A 211 26.59 17.63 21.87
CA ALA A 211 26.36 18.96 22.41
C ALA A 211 26.75 20.08 21.42
N MET A 212 27.86 19.90 20.69
CA MET A 212 28.28 20.83 19.64
C MET A 212 27.29 20.84 18.47
N LEU A 213 26.85 19.67 18.01
CA LEU A 213 25.88 19.55 16.93
C LEU A 213 24.50 20.08 17.35
N HIS A 214 24.04 19.79 18.57
CA HIS A 214 22.81 20.34 19.11
C HIS A 214 22.85 21.88 19.14
N THR A 215 23.96 22.46 19.59
CA THR A 215 24.17 23.91 19.58
C THR A 215 24.12 24.47 18.17
N ALA A 216 24.76 23.81 17.20
CA ALA A 216 24.74 24.22 15.80
C ALA A 216 23.32 24.14 15.19
N ILE A 217 22.56 23.07 15.46
CA ILE A 217 21.17 22.93 15.03
C ILE A 217 20.31 24.03 15.65
N LYS A 218 20.44 24.29 16.95
CA LYS A 218 19.71 25.36 17.65
C LYS A 218 20.00 26.75 17.10
N ILE A 219 21.24 27.01 16.67
CA ILE A 219 21.60 28.26 15.99
C ILE A 219 20.97 28.32 14.60
N ALA A 220 21.07 27.23 13.83
CA ALA A 220 20.52 27.16 12.47
C ALA A 220 18.98 27.23 12.44
N SER A 221 18.30 26.73 13.49
CA SER A 221 16.83 26.73 13.61
C SER A 221 16.23 28.10 13.94
N LYS A 222 17.05 29.11 14.26
CA LYS A 222 16.57 30.46 14.56
C LYS A 222 15.80 31.03 13.36
N GLY A 223 14.55 31.44 13.58
CA GLY A 223 13.68 32.00 12.53
C GLY A 223 12.98 30.96 11.67
N GLY A 224 13.06 29.67 12.03
CA GLY A 224 12.32 28.58 11.42
C GLY A 224 11.69 27.66 12.47
N VAL A 225 11.64 26.36 12.17
CA VAL A 225 11.17 25.34 13.11
C VAL A 225 12.25 25.08 14.15
N GLU A 226 11.94 25.32 15.41
CA GLU A 226 12.88 25.16 16.52
C GLU A 226 13.08 23.69 16.93
N VAL A 227 14.32 23.36 17.33
CA VAL A 227 14.64 22.07 17.98
C VAL A 227 14.29 22.14 19.46
N ILE A 228 13.55 21.16 19.96
CA ILE A 228 13.09 21.08 21.35
C ILE A 228 14.01 20.22 22.20
N SER A 229 14.32 19.01 21.71
CA SER A 229 15.01 17.98 22.49
C SER A 229 16.06 17.24 21.66
N VAL A 230 16.99 16.62 22.37
CA VAL A 230 17.92 15.66 21.81
C VAL A 230 17.92 14.41 22.70
N ASP A 231 17.66 13.26 22.09
CA ASP A 231 17.63 11.97 22.75
C ASP A 231 18.74 11.08 22.20
N GLN A 232 19.47 10.42 23.10
CA GLN A 232 20.54 9.49 22.75
C GLN A 232 20.17 8.07 23.20
N SER A 233 20.35 7.10 22.30
CA SER A 233 20.14 5.70 22.61
C SER A 233 21.27 5.15 23.48
N LYS A 234 20.97 4.10 24.26
CA LYS A 234 22.03 3.21 24.74
C LYS A 234 22.68 2.48 23.56
N PRO A 235 23.94 2.04 23.66
CA PRO A 235 24.53 1.16 22.66
C PRO A 235 23.67 -0.08 22.42
N PHE A 236 23.46 -0.43 21.16
CA PHE A 236 22.66 -1.59 20.74
C PHE A 236 23.31 -2.32 19.57
N GLN A 237 23.02 -3.61 19.41
CA GLN A 237 23.57 -4.40 18.32
C GLN A 237 22.58 -4.44 17.14
N HIS A 238 23.07 -4.21 15.93
CA HIS A 238 22.31 -4.33 14.68
C HIS A 238 23.23 -4.91 13.59
N LYS A 239 22.79 -5.99 12.92
CA LYS A 239 23.58 -6.72 11.90
C LYS A 239 25.03 -7.00 12.32
N LYS A 240 25.21 -7.45 13.57
CA LYS A 240 26.51 -7.71 14.21
C LYS A 240 27.42 -6.48 14.40
N MET A 241 26.93 -5.26 14.15
CA MET A 241 27.62 -4.01 14.49
C MET A 241 27.03 -3.40 15.75
N LEU A 242 27.85 -2.80 16.60
CA LEU A 242 27.38 -1.97 17.71
C LEU A 242 27.06 -0.58 17.22
N ASN A 243 25.92 -0.06 17.62
CA ASN A 243 25.37 1.21 17.15
C ASN A 243 24.94 2.09 18.32
N VAL A 244 24.92 3.39 18.08
CA VAL A 244 24.32 4.42 18.95
C VAL A 244 23.54 5.39 18.06
N ALA A 245 22.31 5.71 18.43
CA ALA A 245 21.45 6.65 17.70
C ALA A 245 21.24 7.94 18.49
N VAL A 246 21.16 9.06 17.78
CA VAL A 246 20.88 10.39 18.34
C VAL A 246 19.73 11.00 17.55
N SER A 247 18.62 11.31 18.21
CA SER A 247 17.43 11.94 17.62
C SER A 247 17.31 13.38 18.10
N TYR A 248 16.96 14.29 17.19
CA TYR A 248 16.62 15.68 17.45
C TYR A 248 15.16 15.89 17.10
N ASP A 249 14.36 16.36 18.06
CA ASP A 249 12.93 16.60 17.85
C ASP A 249 12.66 18.08 17.64
N PHE A 250 11.82 18.38 16.66
CA PHE A 250 11.45 19.74 16.28
C PHE A 250 10.02 20.07 16.71
N GLU A 251 9.73 21.35 16.91
CA GLU A 251 8.44 21.83 17.44
C GLU A 251 7.20 21.48 16.61
N ASP A 252 7.39 21.19 15.33
CA ASP A 252 6.33 20.77 14.44
C ASP A 252 6.12 19.24 14.39
N GLY A 253 6.86 18.50 15.20
CA GLY A 253 6.84 17.05 15.30
C GLY A 253 7.75 16.34 14.29
N GLN A 254 8.53 17.08 13.48
CA GLN A 254 9.57 16.49 12.65
C GLN A 254 10.77 16.06 13.49
N THR A 255 11.57 15.15 12.94
CA THR A 255 12.80 14.67 13.60
C THR A 255 13.96 14.54 12.64
N ILE A 256 15.17 14.66 13.18
CA ILE A 256 16.40 14.21 12.53
C ILE A 256 17.04 13.15 13.41
N THR A 257 17.30 11.95 12.87
CA THR A 257 18.02 10.90 13.60
C THR A 257 19.34 10.54 12.92
N ILE A 258 20.44 10.55 13.65
CA ILE A 258 21.76 10.15 13.17
C ILE A 258 22.16 8.84 13.87
N VAL A 259 22.54 7.83 13.08
CA VAL A 259 22.98 6.52 13.56
C VAL A 259 24.48 6.37 13.34
N PHE A 260 25.18 6.08 14.43
CA PHE A 260 26.60 5.81 14.48
C PHE A 260 26.85 4.32 14.72
N HIS A 261 27.91 3.78 14.12
CA HIS A 261 28.32 2.39 14.34
C HIS A 261 29.80 2.28 14.65
N HIS A 262 30.16 1.23 15.39
CA HIS A 262 31.53 0.76 15.51
C HIS A 262 31.89 -0.07 14.26
N PRO A 263 33.01 0.20 13.57
CA PRO A 263 33.35 -0.47 12.31
C PRO A 263 33.68 -1.96 12.50
N ASP A 264 34.23 -2.34 13.66
CA ASP A 264 34.52 -3.74 13.99
C ASP A 264 33.27 -4.47 14.48
N ARG A 265 32.89 -5.52 13.74
CA ARG A 265 31.73 -6.39 13.98
C ARG A 265 31.96 -7.45 15.08
N SER A 266 33.18 -7.60 15.56
CA SER A 266 33.54 -8.57 16.60
C SER A 266 33.41 -8.01 18.03
N VAL A 267 33.32 -6.69 18.16
CA VAL A 267 33.28 -5.99 19.45
C VAL A 267 31.92 -6.19 20.13
N LYS A 268 31.95 -6.57 21.42
CA LYS A 268 30.73 -6.83 22.23
C LYS A 268 30.26 -5.61 23.03
N ARG A 269 31.11 -4.61 23.22
CA ARG A 269 30.79 -3.35 23.92
C ARG A 269 31.62 -2.20 23.36
N ILE A 270 31.04 -1.01 23.31
CA ILE A 270 31.78 0.21 22.93
C ILE A 270 32.59 0.69 24.15
N VAL A 271 33.89 0.93 23.99
CA VAL A 271 34.78 1.48 25.00
C VAL A 271 35.25 2.90 24.62
N ALA A 272 35.82 3.63 25.57
CA ALA A 272 36.13 5.07 25.42
C ALA A 272 37.01 5.42 24.20
N GLN A 273 37.93 4.54 23.82
CA GLN A 273 38.89 4.77 22.73
C GLN A 273 38.33 4.39 21.35
N ASP A 274 37.19 3.71 21.31
CA ASP A 274 36.58 3.23 20.07
C ASP A 274 36.16 4.38 19.17
N ILE A 275 36.23 4.15 17.87
CA ILE A 275 35.81 5.10 16.84
C ILE A 275 34.40 4.72 16.38
N LEU A 276 33.52 5.71 16.35
CA LEU A 276 32.18 5.59 15.81
C LEU A 276 32.08 6.36 14.50
N LEU A 277 31.38 5.77 13.53
CA LEU A 277 31.15 6.31 12.20
C LEU A 277 29.64 6.48 11.97
N SER A 278 29.19 7.68 11.65
CA SER A 278 27.79 7.88 11.23
C SER A 278 27.56 7.25 9.86
N TRP A 279 26.59 6.37 9.72
CA TRP A 279 26.31 5.68 8.45
C TRP A 279 24.90 5.92 7.95
N LYS A 280 24.01 6.44 8.81
CA LYS A 280 22.63 6.71 8.46
C LYS A 280 22.15 8.00 9.10
N ILE A 281 21.54 8.88 8.31
CA ILE A 281 20.88 10.10 8.76
C ILE A 281 19.47 10.09 8.20
N LEU A 282 18.50 10.11 9.11
CA LEU A 282 17.09 10.07 8.81
C LEU A 282 16.47 11.44 9.05
N MET A 283 15.60 11.86 8.15
CA MET A 283 14.61 12.89 8.41
C MET A 283 13.26 12.21 8.53
N ASN A 284 12.63 12.35 9.69
CA ASN A 284 11.47 11.55 10.05
C ASN A 284 11.79 10.06 9.95
N LYS A 285 11.23 9.32 8.99
CA LYS A 285 11.59 7.92 8.73
C LYS A 285 12.48 7.75 7.50
N ARG A 286 12.68 8.79 6.70
CA ARG A 286 13.33 8.72 5.38
C ARG A 286 14.83 8.87 5.51
N ASP A 287 15.59 7.99 4.87
CA ASP A 287 17.04 8.14 4.76
C ASP A 287 17.41 9.31 3.85
N ILE A 288 18.18 10.24 4.40
CA ILE A 288 18.67 11.45 3.73
C ILE A 288 20.20 11.52 3.73
N THR A 289 20.90 10.44 4.09
CA THR A 289 22.36 10.40 4.24
C THR A 289 23.07 10.97 3.00
N SER A 290 22.79 10.41 1.82
CA SER A 290 23.40 10.86 0.56
C SER A 290 22.81 12.18 0.03
N VAL A 291 21.75 12.70 0.64
CA VAL A 291 21.17 14.02 0.29
C VAL A 291 21.96 15.13 0.96
N ILE A 292 22.45 14.92 2.19
CA ILE A 292 23.07 15.97 3.00
C ILE A 292 24.58 15.85 3.11
N GLN A 293 25.15 14.66 2.96
CA GLN A 293 26.60 14.45 3.04
C GLN A 293 27.26 14.85 1.72
N PRO A 294 28.49 15.41 1.76
CA PRO A 294 29.29 15.63 0.54
C PRO A 294 29.60 14.29 -0.15
N LYS A 295 30.04 14.33 -1.42
CA LYS A 295 30.36 13.13 -2.24
C LYS A 295 31.81 12.67 -2.12
N GLN A 296 32.61 13.31 -1.28
CA GLN A 296 34.04 13.05 -1.16
C GLN A 296 34.44 13.21 0.31
N ALA A 297 35.50 12.49 0.71
CA ALA A 297 36.08 12.30 2.05
C ALA A 297 36.46 13.58 2.86
N GLU A 298 35.84 14.72 2.57
CA GLU A 298 35.87 15.91 3.40
C GLU A 298 34.95 15.74 4.62
N ASN A 299 35.56 15.86 5.80
CA ASN A 299 34.79 16.01 7.03
C ASN A 299 33.87 17.22 6.93
N ILE A 300 32.55 16.99 6.85
CA ILE A 300 31.58 18.07 6.89
C ILE A 300 31.64 18.76 8.26
N ALA A 301 31.79 20.09 8.26
CA ALA A 301 31.73 20.86 9.50
C ALA A 301 30.33 20.77 10.12
N LEU A 302 30.24 20.55 11.44
CA LEU A 302 28.95 20.42 12.15
C LEU A 302 27.97 21.58 11.89
N PRO A 303 28.41 22.87 11.82
CA PRO A 303 27.51 23.97 11.46
C PRO A 303 26.94 23.86 10.04
N VAL A 304 27.72 23.35 9.09
CA VAL A 304 27.28 23.14 7.71
C VAL A 304 26.25 22.02 7.64
N LEU A 305 26.53 20.88 8.30
CA LEU A 305 25.59 19.78 8.40
C LEU A 305 24.27 20.23 9.05
N ALA A 306 24.35 20.93 10.19
CA ALA A 306 23.19 21.48 10.89
C ALA A 306 22.38 22.43 9.98
N GLY A 307 23.06 23.32 9.24
CA GLY A 307 22.41 24.22 8.30
C GLY A 307 21.65 23.49 7.19
N ARG A 308 22.25 22.45 6.59
CA ARG A 308 21.60 21.61 5.57
C ARG A 308 20.37 20.89 6.14
N LEU A 309 20.50 20.27 7.32
CA LEU A 309 19.40 19.59 8.01
C LEU A 309 18.22 20.53 8.28
N VAL A 310 18.48 21.70 8.86
CA VAL A 310 17.44 22.67 9.18
C VAL A 310 16.78 23.25 7.92
N LYS A 311 17.52 23.45 6.83
CA LYS A 311 16.94 23.85 5.54
C LYS A 311 15.90 22.83 5.05
N LEU A 312 16.19 21.54 5.14
CA LEU A 312 15.23 20.49 4.77
C LEU A 312 14.00 20.49 5.70
N ILE A 313 14.22 20.57 7.02
CA ILE A 313 13.15 20.61 8.03
C ILE A 313 12.19 21.79 7.77
N ASN A 314 12.73 22.99 7.62
CA ASN A 314 11.94 24.19 7.36
C ASN A 314 11.13 24.07 6.07
N GLN A 315 11.75 23.55 5.01
CA GLN A 315 11.08 23.39 3.72
C GLN A 315 9.94 22.35 3.77
N ASN A 316 10.07 21.30 4.58
CA ASN A 316 9.05 20.24 4.72
C ASN A 316 7.93 20.60 5.71
N SER A 317 8.17 21.55 6.63
CA SER A 317 7.29 21.83 7.79
C SER A 317 5.81 22.01 7.46
N LEU A 318 5.47 22.89 6.50
CA LEU A 318 4.07 23.17 6.16
C LEU A 318 3.33 21.92 5.65
N ARG A 319 4.02 21.10 4.85
CA ARG A 319 3.45 19.87 4.30
C ARG A 319 3.35 18.81 5.38
N PHE A 320 4.37 18.65 6.21
CA PHE A 320 4.36 17.74 7.34
C PHE A 320 3.17 18.01 8.28
N LYS A 321 3.00 19.26 8.74
CA LYS A 321 1.87 19.67 9.60
C LYS A 321 0.52 19.34 8.98
N ARG A 322 0.33 19.63 7.68
CA ARG A 322 -0.91 19.31 6.94
C ARG A 322 -1.17 17.81 6.88
N THR A 323 -0.15 17.01 6.59
CA THR A 323 -0.25 15.55 6.52
C THR A 323 -0.56 14.96 7.90
N GLN A 324 0.11 15.40 8.96
CA GLN A 324 -0.16 14.93 10.32
C GLN A 324 -1.59 15.26 10.76
N LYS A 325 -2.07 16.49 10.48
CA LYS A 325 -3.46 16.87 10.77
C LYS A 325 -4.45 15.99 10.02
N LYS A 326 -4.20 15.69 8.74
CA LYS A 326 -5.05 14.78 7.95
C LYS A 326 -5.02 13.35 8.51
N LYS A 327 -3.84 12.85 8.89
CA LYS A 327 -3.68 11.52 9.48
C LYS A 327 -4.46 11.39 10.79
N ALA A 328 -4.32 12.35 11.70
CA ALA A 328 -5.09 12.39 12.95
C ALA A 328 -6.61 12.41 12.68
N GLY A 329 -7.08 13.20 11.71
CA GLY A 329 -8.48 13.21 11.29
C GLY A 329 -8.95 11.84 10.79
N ASN A 330 -8.16 11.19 9.95
CA ASN A 330 -8.45 9.84 9.44
C ASN A 330 -8.47 8.78 10.56
N GLU A 331 -7.54 8.86 11.51
CA GLU A 331 -7.49 7.95 12.67
C GLU A 331 -8.75 8.08 13.54
N LEU A 332 -9.26 9.29 13.74
CA LEU A 332 -10.53 9.53 14.43
C LEU A 332 -11.71 8.90 13.67
N VAL A 333 -11.80 9.14 12.36
CA VAL A 333 -12.84 8.53 11.50
C VAL A 333 -12.77 7.00 11.58
N TRP A 334 -11.56 6.43 11.53
CA TRP A 334 -11.34 5.00 11.62
C TRP A 334 -11.73 4.42 12.99
N ALA A 335 -11.38 5.10 14.08
CA ALA A 335 -11.77 4.69 15.43
C ALA A 335 -13.30 4.68 15.59
N VAL A 336 -13.98 5.72 15.12
CA VAL A 336 -15.45 5.81 15.12
C VAL A 336 -16.07 4.69 14.27
N ALA A 337 -15.54 4.43 13.07
CA ALA A 337 -16.02 3.36 12.20
C ALA A 337 -15.83 1.97 12.84
N LYS A 338 -14.68 1.70 13.46
CA LYS A 338 -14.42 0.46 14.22
C LYS A 338 -15.41 0.27 15.36
N GLN A 339 -15.68 1.32 16.13
CA GLN A 339 -16.67 1.26 17.21
C GLN A 339 -18.08 0.99 16.65
N ARG A 340 -18.47 1.62 15.54
CA ARG A 340 -19.75 1.36 14.86
C ARG A 340 -19.86 -0.09 14.40
N ILE A 341 -18.79 -0.68 13.86
CA ILE A 341 -18.76 -2.10 13.47
C ILE A 341 -18.94 -3.00 14.69
N ALA A 342 -18.26 -2.72 15.80
CA ALA A 342 -18.39 -3.47 17.04
C ALA A 342 -19.85 -3.43 17.58
N ASN A 343 -20.45 -2.23 17.61
CA ASN A 343 -21.84 -2.04 18.02
C ASN A 343 -22.81 -2.83 17.13
N LYS A 344 -22.67 -2.74 15.80
CA LYS A 344 -23.48 -3.52 14.86
C LYS A 344 -23.31 -5.04 15.04
N ARG A 345 -22.09 -5.51 15.33
CA ARG A 345 -21.84 -6.93 15.63
C ARG A 345 -22.56 -7.38 16.91
N ASN A 346 -22.59 -6.55 17.94
CA ASN A 346 -23.30 -6.84 19.18
C ASN A 346 -24.83 -6.85 18.98
N GLN A 347 -25.37 -5.87 18.26
CA GLN A 347 -26.79 -5.84 17.88
C GLN A 347 -27.18 -7.09 17.09
N ARG A 348 -26.37 -7.50 16.11
CA ARG A 348 -26.61 -8.72 15.34
C ARG A 348 -26.64 -9.96 16.25
N LYS A 349 -25.72 -10.08 17.21
CA LYS A 349 -25.73 -11.19 18.18
C LYS A 349 -27.01 -11.20 19.03
N ALA A 350 -27.44 -10.03 19.50
CA ALA A 350 -28.68 -9.90 20.27
C ALA A 350 -29.91 -10.31 19.45
N LEU A 351 -30.02 -9.84 18.21
CA LEU A 351 -31.10 -10.22 17.31
C LEU A 351 -31.09 -11.73 16.99
N VAL A 352 -29.92 -12.34 16.78
CA VAL A 352 -29.82 -13.80 16.61
C VAL A 352 -30.30 -14.55 17.84
N SER A 353 -29.98 -14.08 19.04
CA SER A 353 -30.51 -14.66 20.29
C SER A 353 -32.04 -14.55 20.36
N GLN A 354 -32.59 -13.37 20.04
CA GLN A 354 -34.04 -13.15 20.03
C GLN A 354 -34.75 -14.05 19.01
N ILE A 355 -34.18 -14.22 17.81
CA ILE A 355 -34.70 -15.14 16.80
C ILE A 355 -34.74 -16.56 17.37
N GLN A 356 -33.67 -17.02 18.02
CA GLN A 356 -33.63 -18.35 18.62
C GLN A 356 -34.67 -18.53 19.74
N ASP A 357 -34.84 -17.52 20.59
CA ASP A 357 -35.84 -17.56 21.67
C ASP A 357 -37.26 -17.60 21.11
N LEU A 358 -37.56 -16.82 20.06
CA LEU A 358 -38.85 -16.84 19.37
C LEU A 358 -39.11 -18.18 18.69
N LEU A 359 -38.10 -18.79 18.04
CA LEU A 359 -38.22 -20.13 17.45
C LEU A 359 -38.57 -21.17 18.52
N ASN A 360 -37.91 -21.14 19.68
CA ASN A 360 -38.20 -22.04 20.80
C ASN A 360 -39.63 -21.83 21.34
N GLN A 361 -40.14 -20.59 21.35
CA GLN A 361 -41.53 -20.31 21.75
C GLN A 361 -42.54 -20.87 20.75
N ILE A 362 -42.29 -20.71 19.45
CA ILE A 362 -43.15 -21.27 18.38
C ILE A 362 -43.22 -22.79 18.51
N GLU A 363 -42.09 -23.46 18.75
CA GLU A 363 -42.03 -24.91 18.94
C GLU A 363 -42.90 -25.37 20.14
N ARG A 364 -42.78 -24.69 21.29
CA ARG A 364 -43.61 -24.97 22.48
C ARG A 364 -45.10 -24.79 22.20
N LEU A 365 -45.47 -23.73 21.47
CA LEU A 365 -46.87 -23.47 21.13
C LEU A 365 -47.43 -24.52 20.17
N ASN A 366 -46.64 -25.02 19.22
CA ASN A 366 -47.04 -26.09 18.32
C ASN A 366 -47.25 -27.40 19.09
N ILE A 367 -46.35 -27.76 20.00
CA ILE A 367 -46.52 -28.93 20.90
C ILE A 367 -47.80 -28.80 21.74
N GLN A 368 -48.10 -27.60 22.28
CA GLN A 368 -49.34 -27.38 23.03
C GLN A 368 -50.60 -27.48 22.17
N LYS A 369 -50.55 -27.11 20.89
CA LYS A 369 -51.66 -27.26 19.94
C LYS A 369 -51.91 -28.72 19.58
N GLU A 370 -50.84 -29.51 19.37
CA GLU A 370 -50.96 -30.95 19.12
C GLU A 370 -51.52 -31.71 20.33
N VAL A 371 -51.18 -31.29 21.55
CA VAL A 371 -51.72 -31.89 22.79
C VAL A 371 -53.20 -31.51 23.04
N LYS A 372 -53.68 -30.38 22.49
CA LYS A 372 -55.07 -29.91 22.68
C LYS A 372 -56.08 -30.39 21.64
N ASN A 373 -55.68 -31.11 20.60
CA ASN A 373 -56.62 -31.55 19.55
C ASN A 373 -56.39 -33.00 19.11
N PRO A 374 -56.92 -34.01 19.84
CA PRO A 374 -56.73 -35.42 19.46
C PRO A 374 -57.69 -35.94 18.39
N ASN A 375 -58.74 -35.22 17.97
CA ASN A 375 -59.74 -35.75 17.04
C ASN A 375 -60.42 -34.65 16.22
N ASN A 376 -60.25 -34.67 14.89
CA ASN A 376 -61.38 -34.84 13.98
C ASN A 376 -60.96 -34.88 12.51
N SER A 377 -61.19 -36.05 11.92
CA SER A 377 -61.35 -36.27 10.49
C SER A 377 -62.74 -35.85 10.02
N ALA A 378 -62.79 -35.36 8.79
CA ALA A 378 -63.85 -35.59 7.80
C ALA A 378 -65.06 -34.60 7.72
N ILE A 379 -65.27 -34.16 6.46
CA ILE A 379 -66.55 -33.80 5.80
C ILE A 379 -67.15 -32.46 6.25
N GLY A 380 -67.64 -31.56 5.39
CA GLY A 380 -67.93 -31.57 3.96
C GLY A 380 -68.60 -30.25 3.59
N SER A 381 -68.56 -29.93 2.30
CA SER A 381 -69.07 -28.75 1.60
C SER A 381 -70.60 -28.59 1.60
N ALA A 382 -71.11 -27.36 1.75
CA ALA A 382 -71.93 -26.65 0.74
C ALA A 382 -72.61 -25.35 1.25
N MET A 383 -72.66 -24.35 0.35
CA MET A 383 -73.80 -23.47 0.00
C MET A 383 -73.75 -21.95 0.38
N PHE A 384 -73.58 -21.10 -0.67
CA PHE A 384 -74.22 -19.80 -1.04
C PHE A 384 -74.55 -18.75 0.06
N SER A 385 -74.42 -17.42 -0.07
CA SER A 385 -74.06 -16.49 -1.17
C SER A 385 -73.97 -15.03 -0.64
N ALA A 386 -73.25 -14.18 -1.38
CA ALA A 386 -73.42 -12.72 -1.65
C ALA A 386 -73.45 -11.67 -0.50
N ASP A 387 -72.36 -10.88 -0.40
CA ASP A 387 -72.17 -9.50 -0.91
C ASP A 387 -71.26 -8.68 0.05
N ASN A 388 -70.00 -8.49 -0.33
CA ASN A 388 -69.42 -7.24 -0.88
C ASN A 388 -69.35 -6.05 0.08
N HIS A 389 -68.16 -5.84 0.64
CA HIS A 389 -67.51 -4.54 0.58
C HIS A 389 -65.99 -4.73 0.40
N ALA A 390 -65.50 -4.15 -0.69
CA ALA A 390 -64.11 -4.12 -1.12
C ALA A 390 -63.19 -3.48 -0.06
N ASN A 391 -62.07 -4.13 0.28
CA ASN A 391 -60.75 -3.50 0.39
C ASN A 391 -59.65 -4.54 0.68
N SER A 392 -59.01 -5.15 -0.33
CA SER A 392 -57.72 -5.85 -0.17
C SER A 392 -57.21 -6.37 -1.51
N ASN A 393 -56.43 -5.56 -2.25
CA ASN A 393 -55.60 -6.11 -3.33
C ASN A 393 -54.31 -5.33 -3.62
N VAL A 394 -53.86 -4.43 -2.72
CA VAL A 394 -52.66 -3.60 -2.95
C VAL A 394 -51.41 -4.17 -2.23
N ASN A 395 -51.58 -4.84 -1.08
CA ASN A 395 -50.45 -5.30 -0.26
C ASN A 395 -49.73 -6.55 -0.81
N SER A 396 -50.41 -7.37 -1.62
CA SER A 396 -49.84 -8.57 -2.25
C SER A 396 -48.76 -8.21 -3.29
N ASP A 397 -49.07 -7.24 -4.14
CA ASP A 397 -48.23 -6.88 -5.29
C ASP A 397 -46.98 -6.10 -4.86
N ASP A 398 -47.09 -5.23 -3.84
CA ASP A 398 -45.94 -4.55 -3.27
C ASP A 398 -44.99 -5.55 -2.58
N THR A 399 -45.52 -6.53 -1.86
CA THR A 399 -44.72 -7.59 -1.22
C THR A 399 -43.99 -8.43 -2.28
N ASP A 400 -44.65 -8.78 -3.38
CA ASP A 400 -44.04 -9.53 -4.48
C ASP A 400 -42.94 -8.73 -5.18
N TYR A 401 -43.18 -7.44 -5.42
CA TYR A 401 -42.19 -6.54 -6.03
C TYR A 401 -40.94 -6.36 -5.15
N LEU A 402 -41.12 -6.10 -3.84
CA LEU A 402 -40.00 -5.96 -2.91
C LEU A 402 -39.15 -7.23 -2.83
N ASN A 403 -39.77 -8.41 -2.88
CA ASN A 403 -39.04 -9.67 -2.92
C ASN A 403 -38.24 -9.86 -4.22
N LYS A 404 -38.78 -9.41 -5.37
CA LYS A 404 -38.05 -9.42 -6.66
C LYS A 404 -36.84 -8.48 -6.62
N VAL A 405 -36.98 -7.30 -6.02
CA VAL A 405 -35.85 -6.36 -5.82
C VAL A 405 -34.79 -6.99 -4.92
N ILE A 406 -35.16 -7.60 -3.80
CA ILE A 406 -34.20 -8.25 -2.89
C ILE A 406 -33.41 -9.38 -3.59
N LYS A 407 -34.07 -10.15 -4.47
CA LYS A 407 -33.46 -11.24 -5.23
C LYS A 407 -32.61 -10.77 -6.42
N GLY A 408 -32.74 -9.50 -6.83
CA GLY A 408 -32.10 -8.98 -8.03
C GLY A 408 -32.78 -9.40 -9.33
N ASP A 409 -34.06 -9.81 -9.25
CA ASP A 409 -34.86 -10.21 -10.42
C ASP A 409 -35.44 -8.99 -11.18
N VAL A 410 -35.22 -7.78 -10.66
CA VAL A 410 -35.61 -6.51 -11.28
C VAL A 410 -34.41 -5.94 -12.06
N ASP A 411 -34.69 -5.40 -13.24
CA ASP A 411 -33.69 -4.75 -14.08
C ASP A 411 -33.22 -3.41 -13.48
N PHE A 412 -32.17 -3.45 -12.68
CA PHE A 412 -31.57 -2.28 -12.04
C PHE A 412 -30.81 -1.36 -13.00
N SER A 413 -30.73 -1.67 -14.30
CA SER A 413 -30.20 -0.73 -15.28
C SER A 413 -31.16 0.46 -15.51
N LYS A 414 -32.45 0.29 -15.21
CA LYS A 414 -33.52 1.30 -15.26
C LYS A 414 -33.72 1.95 -13.88
N ALA A 415 -32.73 2.71 -13.43
CA ALA A 415 -32.69 3.31 -12.10
C ALA A 415 -33.96 4.12 -11.77
N ASP A 416 -34.39 4.97 -12.70
CA ASP A 416 -35.53 5.88 -12.52
C ASP A 416 -36.85 5.11 -12.29
N ASP A 417 -37.06 3.99 -12.99
CA ASP A 417 -38.26 3.16 -12.85
C ASP A 417 -38.29 2.43 -11.49
N VAL A 418 -37.13 1.98 -11.01
CA VAL A 418 -37.00 1.27 -9.73
C VAL A 418 -37.15 2.23 -8.56
N GLU A 419 -36.58 3.43 -8.66
CA GLU A 419 -36.72 4.48 -7.65
C GLU A 419 -38.15 4.99 -7.54
N ALA A 420 -38.81 5.28 -8.68
CA ALA A 420 -40.21 5.69 -8.68
C ALA A 420 -41.14 4.64 -8.07
N GLN A 421 -40.88 3.35 -8.33
CA GLN A 421 -41.70 2.27 -7.78
C GLN A 421 -41.45 2.06 -6.28
N LEU A 422 -40.19 2.17 -5.82
CA LEU A 422 -39.87 2.11 -4.39
C LEU A 422 -40.41 3.33 -3.63
N GLU A 423 -40.33 4.53 -4.20
CA GLU A 423 -40.91 5.74 -3.62
C GLU A 423 -42.44 5.59 -3.48
N SER A 424 -43.11 5.08 -4.51
CA SER A 424 -44.55 4.80 -4.48
C SER A 424 -44.93 3.78 -3.38
N ILE A 425 -44.12 2.74 -3.18
CA ILE A 425 -44.34 1.74 -2.12
C ILE A 425 -44.09 2.35 -0.73
N SER A 426 -43.13 3.27 -0.61
CA SER A 426 -42.79 3.94 0.65
C SER A 426 -43.97 4.74 1.24
N GLU A 427 -44.83 5.29 0.38
CA GLU A 427 -46.00 6.07 0.78
C GLU A 427 -47.14 5.23 1.37
N ARG A 428 -47.12 3.91 1.17
CA ARG A 428 -48.17 2.97 1.60
C ARG A 428 -47.65 1.79 2.41
N LEU A 429 -46.53 1.99 3.12
CA LEU A 429 -45.92 0.97 3.96
C LEU A 429 -46.85 0.53 5.09
N THR A 430 -46.89 -0.77 5.32
CA THR A 430 -47.53 -1.40 6.49
C THR A 430 -46.47 -1.95 7.43
N SER A 431 -46.83 -2.28 8.67
CA SER A 431 -45.84 -2.86 9.61
C SER A 431 -45.24 -4.18 9.12
N GLU A 432 -45.95 -4.91 8.26
CA GLU A 432 -45.51 -6.18 7.67
C GLU A 432 -44.58 -5.97 6.46
N THR A 433 -44.76 -4.90 5.69
CA THR A 433 -43.97 -4.62 4.48
C THR A 433 -42.74 -3.73 4.73
N ASN A 434 -42.67 -3.06 5.89
CA ASN A 434 -41.57 -2.17 6.26
C ASN A 434 -40.19 -2.85 6.26
N ASP A 435 -40.10 -4.06 6.81
CA ASP A 435 -38.83 -4.81 6.86
C ASP A 435 -38.39 -5.31 5.48
N LEU A 436 -39.34 -5.62 4.59
CA LEU A 436 -39.07 -5.98 3.20
C LEU A 436 -38.62 -4.75 2.41
N PHE A 437 -39.23 -3.60 2.67
CA PHE A 437 -38.88 -2.34 2.03
C PHE A 437 -37.43 -1.94 2.33
N GLU A 438 -37.03 -1.94 3.59
CA GLU A 438 -35.65 -1.63 4.01
C GLU A 438 -34.61 -2.56 3.39
N LYS A 439 -34.94 -3.85 3.24
CA LYS A 439 -34.08 -4.83 2.55
C LYS A 439 -33.99 -4.56 1.05
N ALA A 440 -35.09 -4.20 0.41
CA ALA A 440 -35.14 -3.88 -1.01
C ALA A 440 -34.33 -2.61 -1.34
N VAL A 441 -34.50 -1.53 -0.56
CA VAL A 441 -33.72 -0.29 -0.70
C VAL A 441 -32.22 -0.54 -0.49
N SER A 442 -31.88 -1.39 0.49
CA SER A 442 -30.49 -1.79 0.74
C SER A 442 -29.88 -2.57 -0.42
N ALA A 443 -30.63 -3.52 -1.01
CA ALA A 443 -30.18 -4.31 -2.15
C ALA A 443 -29.95 -3.43 -3.39
N TYR A 444 -30.88 -2.52 -3.69
CA TYR A 444 -30.77 -1.57 -4.79
C TYR A 444 -29.59 -0.59 -4.60
N SER A 445 -29.41 -0.05 -3.39
CA SER A 445 -28.29 0.86 -3.07
C SER A 445 -26.93 0.17 -3.26
N MET A 446 -26.79 -1.09 -2.86
CA MET A 446 -25.55 -1.86 -3.08
C MET A 446 -25.26 -2.08 -4.57
N TYR A 447 -26.29 -2.27 -5.39
CA TYR A 447 -26.12 -2.39 -6.83
C TYR A 447 -25.60 -1.08 -7.45
N GLN A 448 -26.19 0.06 -7.08
CA GLN A 448 -25.74 1.36 -7.63
C GLN A 448 -24.31 1.72 -7.21
N ILE A 449 -23.92 1.38 -5.98
CA ILE A 449 -22.52 1.54 -5.52
C ILE A 449 -21.57 0.70 -6.37
N LYS A 450 -21.88 -0.59 -6.60
CA LYS A 450 -21.05 -1.46 -7.45
C LYS A 450 -20.96 -0.96 -8.89
N LYS A 451 -22.04 -0.42 -9.44
CA LYS A 451 -22.05 0.19 -10.79
C LYS A 451 -21.16 1.45 -10.84
N ALA A 452 -21.22 2.30 -9.81
CA ALA A 452 -20.36 3.49 -9.72
C ALA A 452 -18.86 3.14 -9.54
N GLU A 453 -18.55 2.00 -8.91
CA GLU A 453 -17.18 1.47 -8.80
C GLU A 453 -16.63 0.95 -10.15
N THR A 454 -17.49 0.58 -11.11
CA THR A 454 -17.08 0.13 -12.46
C THR A 454 -16.95 1.24 -13.51
N VAL A 455 -17.32 2.48 -13.19
CA VAL A 455 -17.31 3.64 -14.12
C VAL A 455 -16.17 4.64 -13.80
N ASN A 456 -15.42 4.43 -12.72
CA ASN A 456 -14.16 5.12 -12.41
C ASN A 456 -12.97 4.18 -12.63
#